data_AF-W6R9B9-F1
#
_entry.id   AF-W6R9B9-F1
#
_cell.length_a   1.000
_cell.length_b   1.000
_cell.length_c   1.000
_cell.angle_alpha   90.00
_cell.angle_beta   90.00
_cell.angle_gamma   90.00
#
_symmetry.space_group_name_H-M   'P 1'
#
loop_
_entity.id
_entity.type
_entity.pdbx_description
1 polymer ?
#
loop_
_entity_poly.entity_id
_entity_poly.type
_entity_poly.pdbx_seq_one_letter_code
_entity_poly.pdbx_strand_id
1 'polypeptide(L)'
;MTHDEIAELFIHAAEVDRRLPNTARPARLNAQALPYVHDHVDQAGWAGQRYEEERQAFWDARSIRLQVKDVTDWERANDLIVHVQRERDRRCLWSWAKSKAGGMSFSKWCRSVEHIHRNYGKECCDRAPKSSIFRST
;
A
#
# COMPACT_ATOMS: atom_id res chain seq x y z
N MET A 1 -18.56 -1.04 12.77
CA MET A 1 -17.48 -0.01 12.62
C MET A 1 -18.10 1.37 12.49
N THR A 2 -17.43 2.40 13.01
CA THR A 2 -17.80 3.81 12.74
C THR A 2 -17.31 4.24 11.35
N HIS A 3 -17.85 5.34 10.80
CA HIS A 3 -17.40 5.83 9.49
C HIS A 3 -15.92 6.23 9.48
N ASP A 4 -15.41 6.74 10.61
CA ASP A 4 -14.02 7.16 10.73
C ASP A 4 -13.08 5.94 10.80
N GLU A 5 -13.47 4.88 11.51
CA GLU A 5 -12.73 3.60 11.49
C GLU A 5 -12.63 3.00 10.09
N ILE A 6 -13.68 3.14 9.28
CA ILE A 6 -13.69 2.66 7.89
C ILE A 6 -12.73 3.50 7.05
N ALA A 7 -12.73 4.82 7.24
CA ALA A 7 -11.82 5.71 6.55
C ALA A 7 -10.35 5.40 6.89
N GLU A 8 -10.04 5.20 8.17
CA GLU A 8 -8.70 4.82 8.64
C GLU A 8 -8.28 3.43 8.11
N LEU A 9 -9.19 2.45 8.11
CA LEU A 9 -8.94 1.13 7.51
C LEU A 9 -8.54 1.26 6.04
N PHE A 10 -9.21 2.13 5.28
CA PHE A 10 -8.89 2.34 3.87
C PHE A 10 -7.58 3.08 3.64
N ILE A 11 -7.24 4.04 4.49
CA ILE A 11 -5.94 4.71 4.44
C ILE A 11 -4.82 3.68 4.71
N HIS A 12 -4.97 2.87 5.77
CA HIS A 12 -4.01 1.81 6.09
C HIS A 12 -3.89 0.79 4.95
N ALA A 13 -5.02 0.29 4.44
CA ALA A 13 -5.03 -0.60 3.29
C ALA A 13 -4.32 0.01 2.07
N ALA A 14 -4.49 1.30 1.79
CA ALA A 14 -3.81 1.96 0.69
C ALA A 14 -2.28 2.09 0.89
N GLU A 15 -1.80 2.18 2.13
CA GLU A 15 -0.36 2.10 2.43
C GLU A 15 0.18 0.69 2.20
N VAL A 16 -0.56 -0.33 2.62
CA VAL A 16 -0.24 -1.75 2.41
C VAL A 16 -0.20 -2.08 0.91
N ASP A 17 -1.18 -1.61 0.14
CA ASP A 17 -1.28 -1.77 -1.33
C ASP A 17 -0.01 -1.30 -2.06
N ARG A 18 0.66 -0.27 -1.55
CA ARG A 18 1.91 0.24 -2.11
C ARG A 18 3.13 -0.58 -1.75
N ARG A 19 3.11 -1.22 -0.58
CA ARG A 19 4.21 -2.05 -0.08
C ARG A 19 4.13 -3.47 -0.65
N LEU A 20 2.94 -3.91 -1.07
CA LEU A 20 2.76 -5.19 -1.73
C LEU A 20 3.62 -5.26 -3.01
N PRO A 21 4.43 -6.31 -3.18
CA PRO A 21 5.25 -6.45 -4.37
C PRO A 21 4.33 -6.73 -5.58
N ASN A 22 4.47 -5.93 -6.64
CA ASN A 22 3.73 -6.10 -7.89
C ASN A 22 4.34 -7.25 -8.72
N THR A 23 4.16 -8.48 -8.24
CA THR A 23 4.76 -9.72 -8.81
C THR A 23 4.02 -10.24 -10.04
N ALA A 24 2.93 -9.58 -10.47
CA ALA A 24 2.16 -10.00 -11.65
C ALA A 24 2.93 -9.86 -12.98
N ARG A 25 4.05 -9.14 -12.99
CA ARG A 25 4.97 -9.09 -14.13
C ARG A 25 6.33 -9.66 -13.72
N PRO A 26 6.97 -10.49 -14.58
CA PRO A 26 8.38 -10.82 -14.39
C PRO A 26 9.15 -9.50 -14.25
N ALA A 27 9.98 -9.41 -13.21
CA ALA A 27 10.86 -8.27 -13.03
C ALA A 27 11.61 -8.04 -14.35
N ARG A 28 11.62 -6.80 -14.85
CA ARG A 28 12.41 -6.47 -16.04
C ARG A 28 13.85 -6.87 -15.75
N LEU A 29 14.40 -7.74 -16.58
CA LEU A 29 15.78 -8.19 -16.46
C LEU A 29 16.68 -6.97 -16.70
N ASN A 30 17.15 -6.35 -15.61
CA ASN A 30 18.21 -5.35 -15.69
C ASN A 30 19.53 -6.09 -15.93
N ALA A 31 20.46 -5.44 -16.65
CA ALA A 31 21.75 -6.01 -17.02
C ALA A 31 22.38 -6.76 -15.83
N GLN A 32 22.58 -8.06 -15.99
CA GLN A 32 23.08 -8.93 -14.95
C GLN A 32 24.61 -8.87 -14.97
N ALA A 33 25.19 -8.08 -14.05
CA ALA A 33 26.61 -8.23 -13.73
C ALA A 33 26.76 -9.55 -12.97
N LEU A 34 27.42 -10.54 -13.56
CA LEU A 34 27.80 -11.76 -12.85
C LEU A 34 28.76 -11.35 -11.72
N PRO A 35 28.40 -11.54 -10.44
CA PRO A 35 29.26 -11.11 -9.36
C PRO A 35 30.53 -11.97 -9.35
N TYR A 36 31.69 -11.31 -9.30
CA TYR A 36 32.95 -11.95 -8.96
C TYR A 36 32.81 -12.55 -7.55
N VAL A 37 32.96 -13.87 -7.45
CA VAL A 37 32.83 -14.59 -6.17
C VAL A 37 34.20 -14.57 -5.49
N HIS A 38 34.32 -13.79 -4.42
CA HIS A 38 35.50 -13.74 -3.57
C HIS A 38 35.78 -15.10 -2.92
N ASP A 39 37.03 -15.52 -2.91
CA ASP A 39 37.44 -16.75 -2.24
C ASP A 39 37.43 -16.60 -0.71
N HIS A 40 37.62 -17.73 0.00
CA HIS A 40 37.55 -17.76 1.46
C HIS A 40 38.67 -16.95 2.15
N VAL A 41 39.73 -16.57 1.40
CA VAL A 41 40.86 -15.78 1.88
C VAL A 41 40.57 -14.28 1.75
N ASP A 42 39.89 -13.86 0.68
CA ASP A 42 39.41 -12.49 0.47
C ASP A 42 38.39 -12.04 1.53
N GLN A 43 37.53 -12.95 1.99
CA GLN A 43 36.45 -12.66 2.95
C GLN A 43 36.92 -12.56 4.41
N ALA A 44 38.09 -13.12 4.73
CA ALA A 44 38.63 -13.16 6.09
C ALA A 44 39.00 -11.77 6.64
N GLY A 45 39.14 -10.76 5.77
CA GLY A 45 39.50 -9.39 6.13
C GLY A 45 38.34 -8.42 6.40
N TRP A 46 37.07 -8.85 6.27
CA TRP A 46 35.92 -7.92 6.20
C TRP A 46 35.32 -7.43 7.53
N ALA A 47 36.01 -7.68 8.64
CA ALA A 47 35.78 -7.09 9.98
C ALA A 47 34.41 -7.34 10.64
N GLY A 48 34.45 -7.80 11.91
CA GLY A 48 33.28 -8.14 12.74
C GLY A 48 32.24 -7.03 12.96
N GLN A 49 32.62 -5.75 12.83
CA GLN A 49 31.70 -4.61 13.03
C GLN A 49 30.66 -4.48 11.91
N ARG A 50 31.00 -4.86 10.67
CA ARG A 50 30.07 -4.81 9.54
C ARG A 50 28.93 -5.83 9.70
N TYR A 51 29.21 -6.98 10.33
CA TYR A 51 28.20 -7.98 10.65
C TYR A 51 27.22 -7.50 11.72
N GLU A 52 27.63 -6.64 12.65
CA GLU A 52 26.74 -6.07 13.66
C GLU A 52 25.79 -5.04 13.05
N GLU A 53 26.30 -4.18 12.16
CA GLU A 53 25.49 -3.23 11.39
C GLU A 53 24.51 -3.93 10.44
N GLU A 54 24.96 -4.96 9.70
CA GLU A 54 24.09 -5.75 8.83
C GLU A 54 23.02 -6.52 9.62
N ARG A 55 23.36 -7.02 10.82
CA ARG A 55 22.40 -7.68 11.71
C ARG A 55 21.39 -6.69 12.27
N GLN A 56 21.82 -5.51 12.70
CA GLN A 56 20.93 -4.46 13.17
C GLN A 56 20.01 -3.98 12.04
N ALA A 57 20.55 -3.75 10.84
CA ALA A 57 19.77 -3.41 9.65
C ALA A 57 18.76 -4.51 9.27
N PHE A 58 19.11 -5.78 9.44
CA PHE A 58 18.17 -6.90 9.24
C PHE A 58 16.99 -6.87 10.23
N TRP A 59 17.24 -6.52 11.50
CA TRP A 59 16.22 -6.40 12.54
C TRP A 59 15.40 -5.12 12.40
N ASP A 60 16.02 -3.99 12.06
CA ASP A 60 15.33 -2.73 11.76
C ASP A 60 14.44 -2.89 10.53
N ALA A 61 14.92 -3.60 9.49
CA ALA A 61 14.12 -3.97 8.33
C ALA A 61 12.91 -4.86 8.67
N ARG A 62 12.96 -5.65 9.77
CA ARG A 62 11.81 -6.46 10.23
C ARG A 62 10.64 -5.59 10.68
N SER A 63 10.90 -4.39 11.22
CA SER A 63 9.86 -3.41 11.58
C SER A 63 9.20 -2.74 10.36
N ILE A 64 9.89 -2.76 9.21
CA ILE A 64 9.44 -2.17 7.94
C ILE A 64 8.73 -3.23 7.06
N ARG A 65 8.90 -4.53 7.36
CA ARG A 65 8.24 -5.62 6.63
C ARG A 65 6.73 -5.61 6.85
N LEU A 66 6.01 -5.85 5.76
CA LEU A 66 4.57 -6.10 5.75
C LEU A 66 4.22 -7.20 6.75
N GLN A 67 3.36 -6.90 7.72
CA GLN A 67 2.90 -7.89 8.69
C GLN A 67 1.69 -8.65 8.13
N VAL A 68 1.42 -9.84 8.69
CA VAL A 68 0.20 -10.60 8.33
C VAL A 68 -1.06 -9.78 8.60
N LYS A 69 -1.09 -9.07 9.74
CA LYS A 69 -2.20 -8.19 10.10
C LYS A 69 -2.45 -7.10 9.05
N ASP A 70 -1.39 -6.52 8.48
CA ASP A 70 -1.51 -5.49 7.45
C ASP A 70 -2.21 -6.02 6.20
N VAL A 71 -1.88 -7.26 5.81
CA VAL A 71 -2.54 -7.94 4.68
C VAL A 71 -3.99 -8.26 5.02
N THR A 72 -4.28 -8.74 6.24
CA THR A 72 -5.65 -8.99 6.69
C THR A 72 -6.51 -7.73 6.69
N ASP A 73 -5.97 -6.59 7.14
CA ASP A 73 -6.66 -5.31 7.12
C ASP A 73 -6.92 -4.84 5.68
N TRP A 74 -5.96 -5.07 4.76
CA TRP A 74 -6.14 -4.83 3.33
C TRP A 74 -7.19 -5.74 2.67
N GLU A 75 -7.22 -7.03 3.01
CA GLU A 75 -8.25 -7.97 2.52
C GLU A 75 -9.64 -7.54 3.01
N ARG A 76 -9.76 -7.22 4.30
CA ARG A 76 -11.00 -6.73 4.90
C ARG A 76 -11.51 -5.47 4.19
N ALA A 77 -10.60 -4.56 3.85
CA ALA A 77 -10.93 -3.37 3.08
C ALA A 77 -11.47 -3.72 1.68
N ASN A 78 -10.86 -4.69 0.99
CA ASN A 78 -11.32 -5.16 -0.32
C ASN A 78 -12.71 -5.85 -0.25
N ASP A 79 -13.00 -6.60 0.79
CA ASP A 79 -14.32 -7.21 0.97
C ASP A 79 -15.40 -6.13 1.18
N LEU A 80 -15.08 -5.13 2.02
CA LEU A 80 -15.98 -4.04 2.33
C LEU A 80 -16.32 -3.16 1.11
N ILE A 81 -15.36 -2.90 0.22
CA ILE A 81 -15.60 -2.02 -0.92
C ILE A 81 -16.55 -2.64 -1.95
N VAL A 82 -16.63 -3.97 -2.04
CA VAL A 82 -17.57 -4.67 -2.96
C VAL A 82 -19.02 -4.29 -2.67
N HIS A 83 -19.34 -4.06 -1.41
CA HIS A 83 -20.69 -3.73 -0.97
C HIS A 83 -21.17 -2.33 -1.42
N VAL A 84 -20.26 -1.41 -1.71
CA VAL A 84 -20.63 -0.07 -2.18
C VAL A 84 -21.23 -0.17 -3.59
N GLN A 85 -22.54 0.10 -3.68
CA GLN A 85 -23.36 -0.11 -4.89
C GLN A 85 -22.87 0.68 -6.10
N ARG A 86 -22.44 1.92 -5.89
CA ARG A 86 -21.99 2.80 -6.97
C ARG A 86 -20.51 2.60 -7.22
N GLU A 87 -20.18 2.14 -8.42
CA GLU A 87 -18.78 1.92 -8.81
C GLU A 87 -17.93 3.18 -8.70
N ARG A 88 -18.48 4.33 -9.08
CA ARG A 88 -17.78 5.61 -8.95
C ARG A 88 -17.45 5.95 -7.50
N ASP A 89 -18.37 5.68 -6.57
CA ASP A 89 -18.16 5.94 -5.14
C ASP A 89 -17.02 5.04 -4.61
N ARG A 90 -16.93 3.78 -5.07
CA ARG A 90 -15.78 2.89 -4.81
C ARG A 90 -14.45 3.48 -5.29
N ARG A 91 -14.40 3.87 -6.57
CA ARG A 91 -13.17 4.42 -7.18
C ARG A 91 -12.73 5.72 -6.53
N CYS A 92 -13.67 6.58 -6.16
CA CYS A 92 -13.38 7.82 -5.44
C CYS A 92 -12.81 7.55 -4.05
N LEU A 93 -13.39 6.60 -3.31
CA LEU A 93 -12.89 6.21 -1.99
C LEU A 93 -11.46 5.65 -2.06
N TRP A 94 -11.19 4.76 -3.02
CA TRP A 94 -9.84 4.19 -3.21
C TRP A 94 -8.80 5.25 -3.55
N SER A 95 -9.16 6.14 -4.47
CA SER A 95 -8.24 7.18 -4.92
C SER A 95 -8.00 8.25 -3.86
N TRP A 96 -9.00 8.53 -3.02
CA TRP A 96 -8.84 9.38 -1.86
C TRP A 96 -7.90 8.73 -0.83
N ALA A 97 -8.09 7.46 -0.49
CA ALA A 97 -7.22 6.72 0.43
C ALA A 97 -5.78 6.65 -0.10
N LYS A 98 -5.60 6.34 -1.40
CA LYS A 98 -4.29 6.37 -2.07
C LYS A 98 -3.62 7.74 -2.01
N SER A 99 -4.39 8.82 -2.07
CA SER A 99 -3.83 10.17 -1.94
C SER A 99 -3.33 10.49 -0.52
N LYS A 100 -3.89 9.84 0.50
CA LYS A 100 -3.44 9.95 1.90
C LYS A 100 -2.21 9.11 2.17
N ALA A 101 -2.12 7.93 1.57
CA ALA A 101 -0.95 7.04 1.60
C ALA A 101 0.24 7.54 0.73
N GLY A 102 0.32 8.83 0.41
CA GLY A 102 1.43 9.43 -0.38
C GLY A 102 1.39 9.14 -1.88
N GLY A 103 0.25 8.76 -2.44
CA GLY A 103 0.04 8.53 -3.88
C GLY A 103 -0.23 9.81 -4.67
N MET A 104 -0.82 9.66 -5.86
CA MET A 104 -1.29 10.81 -6.63
C MET A 104 -2.31 11.62 -5.82
N SER A 105 -2.22 12.96 -5.87
CA SER A 105 -3.17 13.81 -5.17
C SER A 105 -4.60 13.60 -5.70
N PHE A 106 -5.58 13.57 -4.80
CA PHE A 106 -6.98 13.30 -5.15
C PHE A 106 -7.52 14.27 -6.22
N SER A 107 -7.21 15.56 -6.10
CA SER A 107 -7.62 16.57 -7.07
C SER A 107 -7.07 16.30 -8.48
N LYS A 108 -5.83 15.81 -8.57
CA LYS A 108 -5.22 15.44 -9.85
C LYS A 108 -5.90 14.20 -10.42
N TRP A 109 -6.12 13.17 -9.59
CA TRP A 109 -6.82 11.95 -9.99
C TRP A 109 -8.24 12.22 -10.50
N CYS A 110 -9.02 13.04 -9.78
CA CYS A 110 -10.36 13.45 -10.20
C CYS A 110 -10.36 14.08 -11.59
N ARG A 111 -9.36 14.93 -11.90
CA ARG A 111 -9.26 15.60 -13.19
C ARG A 111 -8.76 14.68 -14.30
N SER A 112 -7.74 13.86 -14.03
CA SER A 112 -7.02 13.12 -15.06
C SER A 112 -7.55 11.71 -15.33
N VAL A 113 -8.15 11.05 -14.33
CA VAL A 113 -8.59 9.65 -14.43
C VAL A 113 -10.10 9.55 -14.53
N GLU A 114 -10.82 10.14 -13.57
CA GLU A 114 -12.29 10.02 -13.49
C GLU A 114 -13.02 11.16 -14.22
N HIS A 115 -12.28 12.20 -14.64
CA HIS A 115 -12.78 13.38 -15.35
C HIS A 115 -13.95 14.09 -14.65
N ILE A 116 -13.86 14.22 -13.33
CA ILE A 116 -14.85 14.88 -12.46
C ILE A 116 -14.25 16.08 -11.74
N HIS A 117 -15.14 17.00 -11.32
CA HIS A 117 -14.75 18.08 -10.42
C HIS A 117 -14.44 17.54 -9.02
N ARG A 118 -13.46 18.16 -8.34
CA ARG A 118 -12.98 17.73 -7.01
C ARG A 118 -14.10 17.62 -5.98
N ASN A 119 -15.02 18.59 -5.95
CA ASN A 119 -16.10 18.62 -4.95
C ASN A 119 -17.04 17.42 -5.12
N TYR A 120 -17.39 17.10 -6.37
CA TYR A 120 -18.22 15.92 -6.66
C TYR A 120 -17.50 14.62 -6.27
N GLY A 121 -16.20 14.51 -6.55
CA GLY A 121 -15.40 13.37 -6.09
C GLY A 121 -15.37 13.24 -4.55
N LYS A 122 -15.31 14.37 -3.83
CA LYS A 122 -15.34 14.38 -2.37
C LYS A 122 -16.69 13.91 -1.83
N GLU A 123 -17.80 14.35 -2.43
CA GLU A 123 -19.14 13.86 -2.08
C GLU A 123 -19.30 12.34 -2.32
N CYS A 124 -18.74 11.82 -3.42
CA CYS A 124 -18.73 10.39 -3.72
C CYS A 124 -17.95 9.61 -2.65
N CYS A 125 -16.77 10.13 -2.27
CA CYS A 125 -15.95 9.56 -1.20
C CYS A 125 -16.67 9.60 0.16
N ASP A 126 -17.34 10.69 0.51
CA ASP A 126 -18.02 10.84 1.81
C ASP A 126 -19.31 10.02 1.89
N ARG A 127 -19.91 9.66 0.74
CA ARG A 127 -21.09 8.81 0.66
C ARG A 127 -20.77 7.33 0.82
N ALA A 128 -19.64 6.88 0.28
CA ALA A 128 -19.24 5.47 0.30
C ALA A 128 -19.23 4.83 1.71
N PRO A 129 -18.58 5.41 2.74
CA PRO A 129 -18.56 4.84 4.09
C PRO A 129 -19.89 5.03 4.84
N LYS A 130 -20.76 5.95 4.38
CA LYS A 130 -22.10 6.18 4.95
C LYS A 130 -23.14 5.22 4.39
N SER A 131 -22.78 4.39 3.41
CA SER A 131 -23.69 3.38 2.89
C SER A 131 -24.12 2.44 4.02
N SER A 132 -25.41 2.09 4.04
CA SER A 132 -26.05 1.31 5.11
C SER A 132 -25.39 -0.04 5.39
N ILE A 133 -24.58 -0.53 4.45
CA ILE A 133 -23.99 -1.86 4.47
C ILE A 133 -22.85 -1.97 5.50
N PHE A 134 -22.19 -0.87 5.82
CA PHE A 134 -21.16 -0.84 6.86
C PHE A 134 -21.70 -0.85 8.30
N ARG A 135 -23.02 -0.69 8.49
CA ARG A 135 -23.67 -0.73 9.81
C ARG A 135 -24.20 -2.11 10.18
N SER A 136 -24.26 -3.05 9.24
CA SER A 136 -24.84 -4.39 9.41
C SER A 136 -23.81 -5.50 9.69
N THR A 137 -22.52 -5.17 9.75
CA THR A 137 -21.37 -6.05 10.04
C THR A 137 -20.58 -5.51 11.21
#